data_AF-A0A382BX75-F1
#
_entry.id   AF-A0A382BX75-F1
#
_cell.length_a   1.000
_cell.length_b   1.000
_cell.length_c   1.000
_cell.angle_alpha   90.00
_cell.angle_beta   90.00
_cell.angle_gamma   90.00
#
_symmetry.space_group_name_H-M   'P 1'
#
loop_
_entity.id
_entity.type
_entity.pdbx_description
1 polymer ?
#
loop_
_entity_poly.entity_id
_entity_poly.type
_entity_poly.pdbx_seq_one_letter_code
_entity_poly.pdbx_strand_id
1 'polypeptide(L)' 'ADLAIKEFQNAIRIDPEFDLPYYYTGVQYFNSHPNISKKNLKKFLVLSSENPESQNLVFKARQLLGKL' A
#
# COMPACT_ATOMS: atom_id res chain seq x y z
N ALA A 1 13.44 -5.41 6.25
CA ALA A 1 12.37 -5.46 5.24
C ALA A 1 11.40 -6.60 5.53
N ASP A 2 11.92 -7.82 5.69
CA ASP A 2 11.10 -9.04 5.76
C ASP A 2 10.14 -9.09 6.97
N LEU A 3 10.57 -8.59 8.13
CA LEU A 3 9.69 -8.53 9.31
C LEU A 3 8.50 -7.58 9.11
N ALA A 4 8.72 -6.41 8.49
CA ALA A 4 7.65 -5.44 8.24
C ALA A 4 6.61 -6.01 7.26
N ILE A 5 7.05 -6.69 6.20
CA ILE A 5 6.16 -7.36 5.25
C ILE A 5 5.30 -8.40 5.96
N LYS A 6 5.89 -9.21 6.85
CA LYS A 6 5.15 -10.22 7.60
C LYS A 6 4.07 -9.60 8.47
N GLU A 7 4.37 -8.50 9.16
CA GLU A 7 3.37 -7.81 9.98
C GLU A 7 2.28 -7.13 9.14
N PHE A 8 2.62 -6.57 7.98
CA PHE A 8 1.60 -6.06 7.05
C PHE A 8 0.70 -7.17 6.50
N GLN A 9 1.26 -8.33 6.19
CA GLN A 9 0.48 -9.50 5.78
C GLN A 9 -0.44 -10.00 6.90
N ASN A 10 0.03 -10.01 8.14
CA ASN A 10 -0.80 -10.32 9.30
C ASN A 10 -1.93 -9.31 9.47
N ALA A 11 -1.63 -8.01 9.33
CA ALA A 11 -2.63 -6.95 9.41
C ALA A 11 -3.71 -7.11 8.34
N ILE A 12 -3.32 -7.37 7.09
CA ILE A 12 -4.24 -7.66 5.97
C ILE A 12 -5.09 -8.91 6.23
N ARG A 13 -4.53 -9.93 6.88
CA ARG A 13 -5.26 -11.16 7.23
C ARG A 13 -6.30 -10.92 8.33
N ILE A 14 -5.97 -10.06 9.30
CA ILE A 14 -6.86 -9.71 10.42
C ILE A 14 -7.97 -8.77 9.94
N ASP A 15 -7.61 -7.75 9.18
CA ASP A 15 -8.52 -6.76 8.60
C ASP A 15 -8.13 -6.49 7.12
N PRO A 16 -8.85 -7.11 6.17
CA PRO A 16 -8.62 -6.90 4.75
C PRO A 16 -8.96 -5.49 4.24
N GLU A 17 -9.72 -4.70 5.00
CA GLU A 17 -10.11 -3.33 4.68
C GLU A 17 -9.17 -2.30 5.30
N PHE A 18 -8.25 -2.72 6.17
CA PHE A 18 -7.21 -1.85 6.69
C PHE A 18 -6.26 -1.42 5.57
N ASP A 19 -6.24 -0.13 5.27
CA ASP A 19 -5.63 0.45 4.07
C ASP A 19 -4.09 0.57 4.16
N LEU A 20 -3.57 0.99 5.31
CA LEU A 20 -2.14 1.28 5.53
C LEU A 20 -1.20 0.11 5.20
N PRO A 21 -1.47 -1.15 5.57
CA PRO A 21 -0.63 -2.29 5.20
C PRO A 21 -0.41 -2.43 3.69
N TYR A 22 -1.41 -2.09 2.88
CA TYR A 22 -1.28 -2.10 1.42
C TYR A 22 -0.37 -0.97 0.94
N TYR A 23 -0.46 0.23 1.50
CA TYR A 23 0.47 1.32 1.16
C TYR A 23 1.91 0.92 1.45
N TYR A 24 2.19 0.47 2.68
CA TYR A 24 3.56 0.17 3.11
C TYR A 24 4.13 -1.06 2.40
N THR A 25 3.32 -2.09 2.12
CA THR A 25 3.73 -3.23 1.29
C THR A 25 4.05 -2.76 -0.14
N GLY A 26 3.24 -1.85 -0.69
CA GLY A 26 3.48 -1.22 -1.98
C GLY A 26 4.83 -0.51 -2.06
N VAL A 27 5.13 0.33 -1.07
CA VAL A 27 6.41 1.05 -0.96
C VAL A 27 7.58 0.07 -0.81
N GLN A 28 7.45 -0.95 0.04
CA GLN A 28 8.51 -1.92 0.31
C GLN A 28 8.92 -2.73 -0.95
N TYR A 29 7.95 -3.02 -1.83
CA TYR A 29 8.17 -3.76 -3.07
C TYR A 29 8.42 -2.90 -4.31
N PHE A 30 8.43 -1.57 -4.17
CA PHE A 30 8.49 -0.63 -5.30
C PHE A 30 9.63 -0.92 -6.28
N ASN A 31 10.84 -1.15 -5.77
CA ASN A 31 12.02 -1.39 -6.62
C ASN A 31 12.23 -2.87 -7.01
N SER A 32 11.81 -3.81 -6.16
CA SER A 32 12.15 -5.23 -6.33
C SER A 32 11.06 -6.04 -7.03
N HIS A 33 9.79 -5.65 -6.86
CA HIS A 33 8.64 -6.36 -7.39
C HIS A 33 7.56 -5.37 -7.84
N PRO A 34 7.77 -4.66 -8.98
CA PRO A 34 6.90 -3.56 -9.40
C PRO A 34 5.44 -3.98 -9.60
N ASN A 35 5.18 -5.23 -10.04
CA ASN A 35 3.82 -5.77 -10.14
C ASN A 35 3.13 -5.91 -8.77
N ILE A 36 3.86 -6.37 -7.76
CA ILE A 36 3.36 -6.49 -6.38
C ILE A 36 3.14 -5.09 -5.81
N SER A 37 4.08 -4.17 -6.04
CA SER A 37 3.97 -2.78 -5.63
C SER A 37 2.70 -2.13 -6.19
N LYS A 38 2.51 -2.21 -7.52
CA LYS A 38 1.35 -1.67 -8.23
C LYS A 38 0.03 -2.23 -7.72
N LYS A 39 -0.05 -3.55 -7.49
CA LYS A 39 -1.26 -4.19 -6.92
C LYS A 39 -1.62 -3.60 -5.55
N ASN A 40 -0.64 -3.51 -4.66
CA ASN A 40 -0.85 -3.04 -3.30
C ASN A 40 -1.19 -1.55 -3.25
N LEU A 41 -0.46 -0.70 -3.99
CA LEU A 41 -0.77 0.73 -4.06
C LEU A 41 -2.16 1.01 -4.64
N LYS A 42 -2.62 0.24 -5.63
CA LYS A 42 -4.00 0.35 -6.14
C LYS A 42 -5.04 -0.04 -5.10
N LYS A 43 -4.81 -1.12 -4.34
CA LYS A 43 -5.73 -1.55 -3.29
C LYS A 43 -5.84 -0.51 -2.18
N PHE A 44 -4.71 0.08 -1.77
CA PHE A 44 -4.67 1.23 -0.86
C PHE A 44 -5.55 2.39 -1.38
N LEU A 45 -5.39 2.80 -2.65
CA LEU A 45 -6.19 3.90 -3.21
C LEU A 45 -7.70 3.63 -3.21
N VAL A 46 -8.12 2.38 -3.37
CA VAL A 46 -9.55 2.00 -3.30
C VAL A 46 -10.06 2.17 -1.86
N LEU A 47 -9.32 1.64 -0.88
CA LEU A 47 -9.72 1.65 0.53
C LEU A 47 -9.65 3.05 1.16
N SER A 48 -8.71 3.89 0.73
CA SER A 48 -8.49 5.23 1.28
C SER A 48 -9.24 6.34 0.54
N SER A 49 -10.09 6.01 -0.43
CA SER A 49 -10.70 6.98 -1.35
C SER A 49 -11.52 8.07 -0.65
N GLU A 50 -12.08 7.78 0.52
CA GLU A 50 -12.91 8.71 1.31
C GLU A 50 -12.29 9.10 2.66
N ASN A 51 -11.08 8.62 2.99
CA ASN A 51 -10.44 8.89 4.28
C ASN A 51 -9.62 10.22 4.22
N PRO A 52 -10.02 11.28 4.95
CA PRO A 52 -9.28 12.54 4.98
C PRO A 52 -7.87 12.41 5.57
N GLU A 53 -7.66 11.49 6.51
CA GLU A 53 -6.36 11.25 7.15
C GLU A 53 -5.35 10.65 6.17
N SER A 54 -5.85 9.89 5.19
CA SER A 54 -5.03 9.21 4.18
C SER A 54 -4.66 10.10 2.98
N GLN A 55 -5.15 11.35 2.87
CA GLN A 55 -4.96 12.20 1.67
C GLN A 55 -3.49 12.40 1.29
N ASN A 56 -2.61 12.58 2.28
CA ASN A 56 -1.17 12.70 2.04
C ASN A 56 -0.56 11.41 1.46
N LEU A 57 -1.00 10.25 1.93
CA LEU A 57 -0.55 8.94 1.45
C LEU A 57 -1.17 8.61 0.08
N VAL A 58 -2.43 9.00 -0.16
CA VAL A 58 -3.10 8.93 -1.48
C VAL A 58 -2.31 9.69 -2.53
N PHE A 59 -1.90 10.92 -2.22
CA PHE A 59 -1.06 11.71 -3.12
C PHE A 59 0.27 10.99 -3.45
N LYS A 60 0.97 10.50 -2.42
CA LYS A 60 2.24 9.75 -2.60
C LYS A 60 2.05 8.46 -3.40
N ALA A 61 0.99 7.70 -3.14
CA ALA A 61 0.68 6.47 -3.86
C ALA A 61 0.43 6.72 -5.35
N ARG A 62 -0.28 7.82 -5.69
CA ARG A 62 -0.47 8.24 -7.09
C ARG A 62 0.85 8.59 -7.76
N GLN A 63 1.74 9.30 -7.07
CA GLN A 63 3.08 9.62 -7.60
C GLN A 63 3.93 8.36 -7.83
N LEU A 64 3.90 7.40 -6.89
CA LEU A 64 4.62 6.13 -7.05
C LEU A 64 4.07 5.32 -8.21
N LEU A 65 2.74 5.22 -8.35
CA LEU A 65 2.12 4.53 -9.48
C LEU A 65 2.46 5.15 -10.83
N GLY A 66 2.69 6.47 -10.91
CA GLY A 66 3.15 7.12 -12.14
C GLY A 66 4.61 6.82 -12.50
N LYS A 67 5.38 6.23 -11.59
CA LYS A 67 6.79 5.84 -11.79
C LYS A 67 6.99 4.34 -12.04
N LEU A 68 5.93 3.53 -11.90
CA LEU A 68 5.92 2.07 -12.13
C LEU A 68 5.41 1.72 -13.53
#